data_AF-A0A4W3GCF1-F1
#
_entry.id   AF-A0A4W3GCF1-F1
#
_cell.length_a   1.000
_cell.length_b   1.000
_cell.length_c   1.000
_cell.angle_alpha   90.00
_cell.angle_beta   90.00
_cell.angle_gamma   90.00
#
_symmetry.space_group_name_H-M   'P 1'
#
loop_
_entity.id
_entity.type
_entity.pdbx_description
1 polymer ?
#
loop_
_entity_poly.entity_id
_entity_poly.type
_entity_poly.pdbx_seq_one_letter_code
_entity_poly.pdbx_strand_id
1 'polypeptide(L)'
;MADSADGDYSMYSMLSISAGDWDRGYSYSCVVGHETFPLKTLTRAVNKSSEVIPTETMLEGFQQDEHDNLWPTASTFIILFFLSIFYSATVTLFKVK
;
A
#
# COMPACT_ATOMS: atom_id res chain seq x y z
N MET A 1 -5.98 28.61 11.46
CA MET A 1 -7.08 27.74 11.00
C MET A 1 -7.84 28.56 9.99
N ALA A 2 -7.76 28.17 8.72
CA ALA A 2 -8.57 28.79 7.68
C ALA A 2 -9.86 27.98 7.58
N ASP A 3 -11.00 28.63 7.82
CA ASP A 3 -12.33 28.04 7.67
C ASP A 3 -12.68 28.04 6.17
N SER A 4 -12.77 26.86 5.58
CA SER A 4 -13.25 26.71 4.20
C SER A 4 -14.76 26.56 4.23
N ALA A 5 -15.46 27.17 3.25
CA ALA A 5 -16.93 27.16 3.20
C ALA A 5 -17.57 25.76 3.18
N ASP A 6 -16.78 24.72 2.89
CA ASP A 6 -17.18 23.31 2.81
C ASP A 6 -17.03 22.54 4.14
N GLY A 7 -16.58 23.16 5.24
CA GLY A 7 -16.43 22.52 6.55
C GLY A 7 -15.10 21.80 6.77
N ASP A 8 -14.17 21.94 5.82
CA ASP A 8 -12.82 21.41 5.92
C ASP A 8 -11.89 22.37 6.68
N TYR A 9 -11.02 21.79 7.51
CA TYR A 9 -10.03 22.54 8.30
C TYR A 9 -8.62 22.29 7.78
N SER A 10 -7.86 23.37 7.61
CA SER A 10 -6.45 23.30 7.21
C SER A 10 -5.52 23.97 8.24
N MET A 11 -4.34 23.38 8.41
CA MET A 11 -3.26 23.87 9.26
C MET A 11 -1.91 23.64 8.60
N TYR A 12 -0.97 24.56 8.83
CA TYR A 12 0.39 24.49 8.29
C TYR A 12 1.42 24.55 9.42
N SER A 13 2.50 23.78 9.28
CA SER A 13 3.64 23.75 10.20
C SER A 13 4.92 23.91 9.40
N MET A 14 5.81 24.79 9.86
CA MET A 14 7.08 25.12 9.20
C MET A 14 8.24 24.88 10.15
N LEU A 15 9.22 24.10 9.69
CA LEU A 15 10.46 23.85 10.41
C LEU A 15 11.64 24.40 9.61
N SER A 16 12.33 25.40 10.17
CA SER A 16 13.56 25.93 9.59
C SER A 16 14.76 25.07 10.01
N ILE A 17 15.52 24.57 9.04
CA ILE A 17 16.71 23.74 9.24
C ILE A 17 17.94 24.43 8.66
N SER A 18 19.14 24.05 9.11
CA SER A 18 20.37 24.60 8.52
C SER A 18 20.66 23.96 7.16
N ALA A 19 21.23 24.73 6.23
CA ALA A 19 21.64 24.20 4.93
C ALA A 19 22.69 23.08 5.08
N GLY A 20 23.58 23.18 6.09
CA GLY A 20 24.57 22.15 6.37
C GLY A 20 23.95 20.83 6.84
N ASP A 21 22.90 20.89 7.66
CA ASP A 21 22.13 19.71 8.08
C ASP A 21 21.41 19.05 6.91
N TRP A 22 20.81 19.87 6.05
CA TRP A 22 20.16 19.40 4.83
C TRP A 22 21.16 18.74 3.87
N ASP A 23 22.33 19.35 3.69
CA ASP A 23 23.40 18.85 2.83
C ASP A 23 24.04 17.56 3.35
N ARG A 24 24.07 17.36 4.67
CA ARG A 24 24.46 16.11 5.31
C ARG A 24 23.47 14.96 5.06
N GLY A 25 22.28 15.26 4.53
CA GLY A 25 21.26 14.27 4.23
C GLY A 25 20.45 13.82 5.45
N TYR A 26 20.35 14.67 6.48
CA TYR A 26 19.44 14.37 7.59
C TYR A 26 17.98 14.26 7.11
N SER A 27 17.23 13.38 7.77
CA SER A 27 15.83 13.15 7.49
C SER A 27 14.96 13.86 8.53
N TYR A 28 13.96 14.59 8.07
CA TYR A 28 13.02 15.34 8.88
C TYR A 28 11.62 14.82 8.64
N SER A 29 10.84 14.64 9.71
CA SER A 29 9.49 14.10 9.62
C SER A 29 8.45 15.07 10.14
N CYS A 30 7.39 15.27 9.38
CA CYS A 30 6.17 15.93 9.84
C CYS A 30 5.22 14.87 10.39
N VAL A 31 4.79 15.02 11.65
CA VAL A 31 3.86 14.10 12.32
C VAL A 31 2.56 14.84 12.61
N VAL A 32 1.46 14.34 12.07
CA VAL A 32 0.11 14.89 12.26
C VAL A 32 -0.69 13.92 13.10
N GLY A 33 -1.20 14.39 14.24
CA GLY A 33 -2.13 13.63 15.07
C GLY A 33 -3.57 13.99 14.72
N HIS A 34 -4.39 13.00 14.36
CA HIS A 34 -5.83 13.19 14.13
C HIS A 34 -6.58 11.91 14.49
N GLU A 35 -7.77 12.07 15.09
CA GLU A 35 -8.57 10.95 15.59
C GLU A 35 -9.12 10.04 14.48
N THR A 36 -9.28 10.57 13.26
CA THR A 36 -9.73 9.80 12.10
C THR A 36 -8.64 8.91 11.51
N PHE A 37 -7.38 9.07 11.92
CA PHE A 37 -6.28 8.24 11.42
C PHE A 37 -6.27 6.88 12.13
N PRO A 38 -6.03 5.75 11.43
CA PRO A 38 -6.03 4.41 12.01
C PRO A 38 -5.09 4.26 13.22
N LEU A 39 -3.91 4.89 13.17
CA LEU A 39 -2.92 4.91 14.24
C LEU A 39 -2.91 6.22 15.03
N LYS A 40 -3.98 7.02 14.91
CA LYS A 40 -4.10 8.39 15.44
C LYS A 40 -3.03 9.37 14.96
N THR A 41 -2.12 8.92 14.10
CA THR A 41 -0.95 9.68 13.64
C THR A 41 -0.64 9.34 12.18
N LEU A 42 -0.20 10.35 11.45
CA LEU A 42 0.26 10.30 10.07
C LEU A 42 1.66 10.91 10.03
N THR A 43 2.64 10.23 9.45
CA THR A 43 4.04 10.70 9.42
C THR A 43 4.56 10.79 8.00
N ARG A 44 5.12 11.94 7.63
CA ARG A 44 5.78 12.16 6.33
C ARG A 44 7.22 12.59 6.51
N ALA A 45 8.16 11.77 6.04
CA ALA A 45 9.59 12.08 6.06
C ALA A 45 10.05 12.80 4.79
N VAL A 46 11.05 13.67 4.93
CA VAL A 46 11.68 14.44 3.86
C VAL A 46 13.19 14.45 4.11
N ASN A 47 13.97 14.11 3.09
CA ASN A 47 15.42 14.23 3.10
C ASN A 47 15.90 14.74 1.73
N LYS A 48 17.18 15.08 1.62
CA LYS A 48 17.77 15.65 0.40
C LYS A 48 17.77 14.69 -0.79
N SER A 49 17.83 13.38 -0.56
CA SER A 49 17.91 12.37 -1.61
C SER A 49 16.55 11.78 -2.00
N SER A 50 15.48 12.11 -1.28
CA SER A 50 14.14 11.65 -1.62
C SER A 50 13.74 12.41 -2.87
N GLU A 51 13.77 11.72 -4.00
CA GLU A 51 12.79 12.01 -5.05
C GLU A 51 11.43 12.08 -4.35
N VAL A 52 10.71 13.18 -4.57
CA VAL A 52 9.37 13.35 -4.01
C VAL A 52 8.50 12.32 -4.70
N ILE A 53 8.49 11.09 -4.17
CA ILE A 53 7.44 10.13 -4.44
C ILE A 53 6.24 10.73 -3.72
N PRO A 54 5.21 11.23 -4.44
CA PRO A 54 3.95 11.56 -3.80
C PRO A 54 3.54 10.31 -3.05
N THR A 55 3.33 10.45 -1.75
CA THR A 55 2.97 9.36 -0.86
C THR A 55 1.51 8.98 -1.14
N GLU A 56 1.23 8.48 -2.36
CA GLU A 56 0.23 7.45 -2.64
C GLU A 56 0.53 6.18 -1.81
N THR A 57 1.70 6.12 -1.16
CA THR A 57 2.11 5.10 -0.20
C THR A 57 1.51 5.24 1.21
N MET A 58 0.56 6.15 1.45
CA MET A 58 -0.33 6.05 2.63
C MET A 58 -1.42 4.98 2.47
N LEU A 59 -1.42 4.24 1.36
CA LEU A 59 -2.12 2.96 1.21
C LEU A 59 -1.17 1.74 1.25
N GLU A 60 0.11 1.87 1.62
CA GLU A 60 0.98 0.69 1.83
C GLU A 60 1.04 0.22 3.30
N GLY A 61 -0.01 0.52 4.07
CA GLY A 61 -0.27 -0.06 5.40
C GLY A 61 -1.58 -0.85 5.48
N PHE A 62 -2.40 -0.85 4.42
CA PHE A 62 -3.58 -1.69 4.27
C PHE A 62 -3.37 -2.70 3.13
N GLN A 63 -2.41 -3.61 3.32
CA GLN A 63 -2.47 -4.90 2.63
C GLN A 63 -1.93 -6.01 3.54
N GLN A 64 -2.41 -6.02 4.78
CA GLN A 64 -2.56 -7.27 5.51
C GLN A 64 -4.00 -7.74 5.28
N ASP A 65 -4.13 -8.62 4.29
CA ASP A 65 -5.23 -9.58 4.14
C ASP A 65 -6.65 -9.03 3.89
N GLU A 66 -6.84 -8.14 2.90
CA GLU A 66 -8.19 -7.97 2.30
C GLU A 66 -8.17 -7.60 0.80
N HIS A 67 -7.10 -7.98 0.07
CA HIS A 67 -7.12 -8.01 -1.39
C HIS A 67 -7.42 -9.45 -1.84
N ASP A 68 -8.70 -9.64 -2.18
CA ASP A 68 -9.23 -10.66 -3.09
C ASP A 68 -9.52 -12.04 -2.50
N ASN A 69 -10.71 -12.18 -1.89
CA ASN A 69 -11.44 -13.45 -1.85
C ASN A 69 -11.76 -14.03 -3.25
N LEU A 70 -11.45 -13.30 -4.33
CA LEU A 70 -11.69 -13.70 -5.72
C LEU A 70 -10.54 -14.52 -6.32
N TRP A 71 -9.30 -14.15 -6.02
CA TRP A 71 -8.09 -14.82 -6.53
C TRP A 71 -7.92 -16.29 -6.06
N PRO A 72 -8.06 -16.63 -4.77
CA PRO A 72 -7.95 -18.02 -4.32
C PRO A 72 -9.11 -18.88 -4.86
N THR A 73 -10.32 -18.30 -5.01
CA THR A 73 -11.48 -18.99 -5.59
C THR A 73 -11.26 -19.27 -7.09
N ALA A 74 -10.82 -18.28 -7.87
CA ALA A 74 -10.47 -18.48 -9.29
C ALA A 74 -9.32 -19.47 -9.48
N SER A 75 -8.27 -19.37 -8.63
CA SER A 75 -7.14 -20.31 -8.62
C SER A 75 -7.59 -21.76 -8.37
N THR A 76 -8.50 -21.97 -7.42
CA THR A 76 -9.04 -23.29 -7.11
C THR A 76 -9.77 -23.92 -8.31
N PHE A 77 -10.61 -23.16 -9.02
CA PHE A 77 -11.30 -23.66 -10.22
C PHE A 77 -10.35 -24.05 -11.35
N ILE A 78 -9.30 -23.25 -11.56
CA ILE A 78 -8.27 -23.53 -12.58
C ILE A 78 -7.51 -24.83 -12.25
N ILE A 79 -7.14 -25.03 -10.98
CA ILE A 79 -6.45 -26.26 -10.54
C ILE A 79 -7.33 -27.49 -10.77
N LEU A 80 -8.61 -27.45 -10.39
CA LEU A 80 -9.54 -28.56 -10.59
C LEU A 80 -9.75 -28.90 -12.07
N PHE A 81 -9.83 -27.88 -12.93
CA PHE A 81 -9.93 -28.07 -14.38
C PHE A 81 -8.72 -28.84 -14.93
N PHE A 82 -7.50 -28.43 -14.60
CA PHE A 82 -6.30 -29.14 -15.03
C PHE A 82 -6.25 -30.57 -14.48
N LEU A 83 -6.57 -30.79 -13.20
CA LEU A 83 -6.61 -32.14 -12.61
C LEU A 83 -7.61 -33.05 -13.34
N SER A 84 -8.77 -32.54 -13.74
CA SER A 84 -9.76 -33.30 -14.50
C SER A 84 -9.28 -33.67 -15.91
N ILE A 85 -8.61 -32.74 -16.61
CA ILE A 85 -8.02 -32.99 -17.93
C ILE A 85 -6.93 -34.04 -17.83
N PHE A 86 -6.00 -33.89 -16.88
CA PHE A 86 -4.92 -34.85 -16.69
C PHE A 86 -5.45 -36.22 -16.28
N TYR A 87 -6.45 -36.28 -15.39
CA TYR A 87 -7.08 -37.54 -15.01
C TYR A 87 -7.76 -38.22 -16.22
N SER A 88 -8.49 -37.48 -17.05
CA SER A 88 -9.10 -38.03 -18.27
C SER A 88 -8.04 -38.50 -19.29
N ALA A 89 -7.04 -37.67 -19.58
CA ALA A 89 -5.97 -38.00 -20.52
C ALA A 89 -5.16 -39.22 -20.07
N THR A 90 -4.82 -39.30 -18.78
CA THR A 90 -4.13 -40.47 -18.23
C THR A 90 -5.01 -41.72 -18.30
N VAL A 91 -6.28 -41.65 -17.91
CA VAL A 91 -7.22 -42.79 -18.03
C VAL A 91 -7.37 -43.24 -19.49
N THR A 92 -7.44 -42.32 -20.46
CA THR A 92 -7.48 -42.67 -21.88
C THR A 92 -6.16 -43.30 -22.34
N LEU A 93 -5.00 -42.80 -21.92
CA LEU A 93 -3.69 -43.37 -22.28
C LEU A 93 -3.44 -44.74 -21.64
N PHE A 94 -3.89 -44.96 -20.39
CA PHE A 94 -3.80 -46.24 -19.70
C PHE A 94 -4.86 -47.25 -20.18
N LYS A 95 -5.99 -46.80 -20.75
CA LYS A 95 -7.02 -47.69 -21.34
C LYS A 95 -6.78 -48.06 -22.80
N VAL A 96 -5.78 -47.48 -23.46
CA VAL A 96 -5.41 -47.83 -24.85
C VAL A 96 -4.12 -48.69 -24.86
N LYS A 97 -3.86 -49.42 -23.76
CA LYS A 97 -2.91 -50.54 -23.71
C LYS A 97 -3.60 -51.81 -23.24
#